data_AF-A0A3D3LI76-F1
#
_entry.id   AF-A0A3D3LI76-F1
#
_cell.length_a   1.000
_cell.length_b   1.000
_cell.length_c   1.000
_cell.angle_alpha   90.00
_cell.angle_beta   90.00
_cell.angle_gamma   90.00
#
_symmetry.space_group_name_H-M   'P 1'
#
loop_
_entity.id
_entity.type
_entity.pdbx_description
1 polymer ?
#
loop_
_entity_poly.entity_id
_entity_poly.type
_entity_poly.pdbx_seq_one_letter_code
_entity_poly.pdbx_strand_id
1 'polypeptide(L)'
;MTLSIQPYLEQLPHWPQSGRHILAQFDHDSIIVYQAYRPSIARFAVEHQRFGGEFSYSRMSWIKPNFLWMMFRSGWAAKEGQEHILAVRLQRRFFDDVFVSAVASNYGASGFSTHEDWQSAVANSDARLQWDPDHDPLGHCVERRAVQLGLRGEMLRRYGQEVV
;
A
#
# COMPACT_ATOMS: atom_id res chain seq x y z
N MET A 1 8.02 13.02 11.80
CA MET A 1 8.49 12.63 10.45
C MET A 1 8.21 13.78 9.49
N THR A 2 9.13 14.09 8.57
CA THR A 2 8.91 15.05 7.49
C THR A 2 8.90 14.31 6.15
N LEU A 3 7.89 14.57 5.31
CA LEU A 3 7.82 14.04 3.95
C LEU A 3 8.59 14.95 2.99
N SER A 4 9.23 14.34 1.99
CA SER A 4 9.82 15.09 0.88
C SER A 4 8.73 15.29 -0.16
N ILE A 5 8.40 16.54 -0.47
CA ILE A 5 7.32 16.89 -1.39
C ILE A 5 7.87 17.69 -2.56
N GLN A 6 7.30 17.47 -3.73
CA GLN A 6 7.61 18.22 -4.95
C GLN A 6 6.33 18.38 -5.78
N PRO A 7 6.13 19.48 -6.51
CA PRO A 7 4.99 19.63 -7.42
C PRO A 7 4.90 18.48 -8.43
N TYR A 8 3.68 17.99 -8.69
CA TYR A 8 3.43 16.88 -9.62
C TYR A 8 4.06 17.11 -11.01
N LEU A 9 3.89 18.32 -11.56
CA LEU A 9 4.37 18.66 -12.89
C LEU A 9 5.90 18.63 -13.02
N GLU A 10 6.62 18.84 -11.91
CA GLU A 10 8.09 18.77 -11.90
C GLU A 10 8.58 17.33 -11.74
N GLN A 11 7.81 16.46 -11.08
CA GLN A 11 8.14 15.04 -10.92
C GLN A 11 7.83 14.24 -12.19
N LEU A 12 6.77 14.60 -12.90
CA LEU A 12 6.24 13.85 -14.03
C LEU A 12 7.28 13.49 -15.12
N PRO A 13 8.20 14.39 -15.53
CA PRO A 13 9.24 14.05 -16.53
C PRO A 13 10.22 12.97 -16.07
N HIS A 14 10.37 12.78 -14.76
CA HIS A 14 11.31 11.83 -14.15
C HIS A 14 10.67 10.47 -13.85
N TRP A 15 9.34 10.38 -13.93
CA TRP A 15 8.61 9.15 -13.68
C TRP A 15 8.48 8.30 -14.94
N PRO A 16 8.43 6.96 -14.78
CA PRO A 16 8.07 6.07 -15.88
C PRO A 16 6.65 6.41 -16.37
N GLN A 17 6.47 6.53 -17.68
CA GLN A 17 5.20 6.95 -18.27
C GLN A 17 4.18 5.80 -18.39
N SER A 18 4.65 4.57 -18.53
CA SER A 18 3.83 3.37 -18.72
C SER A 18 4.40 2.17 -17.95
N GLY A 19 3.61 1.11 -17.80
CA GLY A 19 4.07 -0.15 -17.20
C GLY A 19 3.89 -0.24 -15.68
N ARG A 20 4.50 -1.25 -15.06
CA ARG A 20 4.32 -1.59 -13.64
C ARG A 20 5.51 -1.07 -12.83
N HIS A 21 5.29 -0.05 -12.01
CA HIS A 21 6.34 0.61 -11.25
C HIS A 21 5.94 0.86 -9.80
N ILE A 22 6.91 0.71 -8.89
CA ILE A 22 6.75 1.08 -7.48
C ILE A 22 7.21 2.53 -7.35
N LEU A 23 6.26 3.46 -7.33
CA LEU A 23 6.52 4.86 -7.00
C LEU A 23 6.38 5.03 -5.48
N ALA A 24 7.46 5.40 -4.81
CA ALA A 24 7.53 5.55 -3.35
C ALA A 24 8.55 6.62 -2.97
N GLN A 25 8.36 7.24 -1.81
CA GLN A 25 9.46 7.89 -1.10
C GLN A 25 10.22 6.82 -0.31
N PHE A 26 11.51 6.66 -0.56
CA PHE A 26 12.36 5.68 0.12
C PHE A 26 13.81 6.15 0.22
N ASP A 27 14.56 5.53 1.12
CA ASP A 27 16.01 5.60 1.22
C ASP A 27 16.59 4.19 1.43
N HIS A 28 17.83 4.09 1.88
CA HIS A 28 18.49 2.81 2.15
C HIS A 28 17.75 1.99 3.22
N ASP A 29 17.18 2.65 4.23
CA ASP A 29 16.67 2.00 5.44
C ASP A 29 15.15 1.99 5.51
N SER A 30 14.47 2.87 4.77
CA SER A 30 13.03 3.08 4.92
C SER A 30 12.27 3.33 3.62
N ILE A 31 10.97 3.09 3.68
CA ILE A 31 10.01 3.39 2.61
C ILE A 31 8.71 3.91 3.21
N ILE A 32 8.10 4.89 2.57
CA ILE A 32 6.80 5.43 2.96
C ILE A 32 5.70 4.68 2.22
N VAL A 33 4.70 4.24 2.97
CA VAL A 33 3.43 3.74 2.44
C VAL A 33 2.26 4.52 3.03
N TYR A 34 1.17 4.54 2.30
CA TYR A 34 -0.03 5.28 2.66
C TYR A 34 -1.21 4.34 2.89
N GLN A 35 -2.03 4.68 3.87
CA GLN A 35 -3.30 4.03 4.17
C GLN A 35 -4.34 5.07 4.56
N ALA A 36 -5.61 4.79 4.32
CA ALA A 36 -6.72 5.65 4.69
C ALA A 36 -7.62 4.98 5.72
N TYR A 37 -7.99 5.72 6.76
CA TYR A 37 -8.83 5.23 7.84
C TYR A 37 -9.78 6.29 8.37
N ARG A 38 -10.80 5.82 9.09
CA ARG A 38 -11.63 6.64 9.96
C ARG A 38 -10.80 7.37 11.03
N PRO A 39 -11.30 8.50 11.55
CA PRO A 39 -10.57 9.28 12.53
C PRO A 39 -10.11 8.53 13.79
N SER A 40 -10.93 7.62 14.32
CA SER A 40 -10.59 6.83 15.52
C SER A 40 -9.31 6.00 15.35
N ILE A 41 -9.21 5.25 14.25
CA ILE A 41 -8.04 4.42 13.93
C ILE A 41 -6.81 5.30 13.66
N ALA A 42 -6.97 6.34 12.85
CA ALA A 42 -5.84 7.20 12.48
C ALA A 42 -5.27 7.96 13.68
N ARG A 43 -6.13 8.50 14.55
CA ARG A 43 -5.70 9.20 15.77
C ARG A 43 -4.99 8.25 16.72
N PHE A 44 -5.54 7.05 16.94
CA PHE A 44 -4.88 6.02 17.75
C PHE A 44 -3.48 5.71 17.21
N ALA A 45 -3.35 5.49 15.90
CA ALA A 45 -2.07 5.15 15.29
C ALA A 45 -1.03 6.27 15.45
N VAL A 46 -1.44 7.52 15.30
CA VAL A 46 -0.55 8.68 15.50
C VAL A 46 -0.18 8.87 16.97
N GLU A 47 -1.13 8.73 17.88
CA GLU A 47 -0.89 8.90 19.31
C GLU A 47 0.04 7.82 19.88
N HIS A 48 -0.19 6.57 19.50
CA HIS A 48 0.54 5.42 20.05
C HIS A 48 1.72 4.95 19.21
N GLN A 49 1.92 5.54 18.01
CA GLN A 49 2.93 5.12 17.04
C GLN A 49 2.87 3.60 16.75
N ARG A 50 1.65 3.06 16.65
CA ARG A 50 1.35 1.66 16.30
C ARG A 50 -0.14 1.52 16.01
N PHE A 51 -0.53 0.51 15.25
CA PHE A 51 -1.94 0.20 15.04
C PHE A 51 -2.57 -0.54 16.23
N GLY A 52 -3.82 -0.20 16.55
CA GLY A 52 -4.58 -0.77 17.66
C GLY A 52 -5.95 -0.11 17.80
N GLY A 53 -6.58 -0.28 18.96
CA GLY A 53 -7.94 0.25 19.20
C GLY A 53 -8.95 -0.36 18.24
N GLU A 54 -9.61 0.48 17.43
CA GLU A 54 -10.58 0.04 16.41
C GLU A 54 -9.94 -0.60 15.16
N PHE A 55 -8.61 -0.64 15.08
CA PHE A 55 -7.93 -1.31 13.98
C PHE A 55 -8.19 -2.83 13.99
N SER A 56 -8.62 -3.38 12.85
CA SER A 56 -8.95 -4.79 12.72
C SER A 56 -7.77 -5.60 12.19
N TYR A 57 -7.26 -6.50 13.03
CA TYR A 57 -6.24 -7.49 12.64
C TYR A 57 -6.83 -8.76 11.97
N SER A 58 -8.16 -8.89 11.92
CA SER A 58 -8.84 -10.04 11.31
C SER A 58 -9.15 -9.86 9.81
N ARG A 59 -8.99 -8.65 9.28
CA ARG A 59 -9.23 -8.33 7.86
C ARG A 59 -7.92 -7.94 7.18
N MET A 60 -7.90 -8.10 5.86
CA MET A 60 -6.80 -7.60 5.03
C MET A 60 -6.67 -6.07 5.17
N SER A 61 -5.44 -5.57 5.34
CA SER A 61 -5.12 -4.14 5.24
C SER A 61 -4.25 -3.87 4.02
N TRP A 62 -4.53 -2.81 3.25
CA TRP A 62 -3.86 -2.53 1.99
C TRP A 62 -2.95 -1.31 2.07
N ILE A 63 -1.63 -1.53 2.04
CA ILE A 63 -0.62 -0.48 1.98
C ILE A 63 -0.34 -0.06 0.52
N LYS A 64 -0.12 1.23 0.29
CA LYS A 64 0.16 1.80 -1.04
C LYS A 64 1.39 2.69 -0.98
N PRO A 65 2.49 2.38 -1.67
CA PRO A 65 3.63 3.30 -1.74
C PRO A 65 3.32 4.56 -2.57
N ASN A 66 2.36 4.47 -3.51
CA ASN A 66 1.96 5.58 -4.36
C ASN A 66 0.88 6.45 -3.69
N PHE A 67 1.21 7.72 -3.44
CA PHE A 67 0.31 8.69 -2.81
C PHE A 67 -0.94 8.99 -3.64
N LEU A 68 -0.80 9.25 -4.95
CA LEU A 68 -1.94 9.57 -5.83
C LEU A 68 -2.91 8.39 -5.93
N TRP A 69 -2.40 7.17 -5.94
CA TRP A 69 -3.23 5.98 -5.87
C TRP A 69 -4.01 5.90 -4.55
N MET A 70 -3.38 6.23 -3.41
CA MET A 70 -4.09 6.30 -2.13
C MET A 70 -5.15 7.42 -2.12
N MET A 71 -4.83 8.60 -2.63
CA MET A 71 -5.77 9.73 -2.69
C MET A 71 -6.96 9.42 -3.58
N PHE A 72 -6.74 8.88 -4.78
CA PHE A 72 -7.81 8.42 -5.66
C PHE A 72 -8.72 7.39 -4.96
N ARG A 73 -8.12 6.38 -4.29
CA ARG A 73 -8.87 5.33 -3.60
C ARG A 73 -9.73 5.83 -2.45
N SER A 74 -9.23 6.79 -1.68
CA SER A 74 -9.98 7.45 -0.60
C SER A 74 -10.96 8.52 -1.09
N GLY A 75 -11.01 8.81 -2.40
CA GLY A 75 -11.80 9.91 -2.92
C GLY A 75 -11.32 11.25 -2.38
N TRP A 76 -10.00 11.44 -2.32
CA TRP A 76 -9.36 12.59 -1.70
C TRP A 76 -9.77 12.79 -0.23
N ALA A 77 -9.77 11.68 0.53
CA ALA A 77 -10.20 11.64 1.93
C ALA A 77 -11.67 12.05 2.17
N ALA A 78 -12.51 12.08 1.13
CA ALA A 78 -13.94 12.39 1.27
C ALA A 78 -14.83 11.15 1.50
N LYS A 79 -14.31 9.93 1.29
CA LYS A 79 -15.08 8.69 1.49
C LYS A 79 -15.22 8.37 2.98
N GLU A 80 -16.42 7.96 3.37
CA GLU A 80 -16.72 7.47 4.72
C GLU A 80 -15.76 6.33 5.10
N GLY A 81 -15.18 6.44 6.30
CA GLY A 81 -14.21 5.50 6.83
C GLY A 81 -12.78 5.61 6.27
N GLN A 82 -12.50 6.62 5.43
CA GLN A 82 -11.20 6.89 4.80
C GLN A 82 -10.80 8.38 4.88
N GLU A 83 -11.26 9.07 5.92
CA GLU A 83 -11.15 10.52 6.08
C GLU A 83 -9.76 11.01 6.52
N HIS A 84 -8.94 10.12 7.09
CA HIS A 84 -7.56 10.42 7.46
C HIS A 84 -6.59 9.53 6.69
N ILE A 85 -5.60 10.18 6.06
CA ILE A 85 -4.53 9.52 5.32
C ILE A 85 -3.29 9.48 6.20
N LEU A 86 -2.84 8.27 6.54
CA LEU A 86 -1.60 8.05 7.25
C LEU A 86 -0.47 7.85 6.26
N ALA A 87 0.61 8.61 6.43
CA ALA A 87 1.91 8.29 5.88
C ALA A 87 2.68 7.48 6.92
N VAL A 88 3.01 6.24 6.59
CA VAL A 88 3.64 5.28 7.48
C VAL A 88 5.04 4.98 6.96
N ARG A 89 6.05 5.21 7.80
CA ARG A 89 7.44 4.88 7.49
C ARG A 89 7.72 3.45 7.94
N LEU A 90 8.08 2.60 6.99
CA LEU A 90 8.44 1.21 7.25
C LEU A 90 9.94 1.03 7.08
N GLN A 91 10.50 0.05 7.79
CA GLN A 91 11.82 -0.47 7.46
C GLN A 91 11.79 -1.04 6.03
N ARG A 92 12.79 -0.69 5.22
CA ARG A 92 12.84 -1.10 3.81
C ARG A 92 12.83 -2.62 3.66
N ARG A 93 13.62 -3.32 4.49
CA ARG A 93 13.64 -4.79 4.54
C ARG A 93 12.27 -5.42 4.76
N PHE A 94 11.41 -4.82 5.60
CA PHE A 94 10.08 -5.36 5.87
C PHE A 94 9.18 -5.23 4.64
N PHE A 95 9.26 -4.10 3.93
CA PHE A 95 8.53 -3.94 2.67
C PHE A 95 9.00 -4.93 1.61
N ASP A 96 10.31 -5.15 1.50
CA ASP A 96 10.87 -6.12 0.56
C ASP A 96 10.42 -7.55 0.92
N ASP A 97 10.38 -7.93 2.20
CA ASP A 97 9.84 -9.20 2.69
C ASP A 97 8.35 -9.38 2.34
N VAL A 98 7.54 -8.34 2.53
CA VAL A 98 6.13 -8.33 2.10
C VAL A 98 6.05 -8.56 0.60
N PHE A 99 6.86 -7.85 -0.19
CA PHE A 99 6.79 -7.89 -1.64
C PHE A 99 7.18 -9.27 -2.20
N VAL A 100 8.26 -9.87 -1.66
CA VAL A 100 8.73 -11.21 -2.05
C VAL A 100 7.73 -12.30 -1.65
N SER A 101 7.07 -12.17 -0.50
CA SER A 101 6.07 -13.15 -0.02
C SER A 101 4.69 -12.99 -0.66
N ALA A 102 4.45 -11.89 -1.39
CA ALA A 102 3.13 -11.56 -1.89
C ALA A 102 2.71 -12.42 -3.07
N VAL A 103 1.49 -12.96 -3.00
CA VAL A 103 0.86 -13.69 -4.10
C VAL A 103 -0.10 -12.77 -4.85
N ALA A 104 -0.02 -12.75 -6.18
CA ALA A 104 -0.87 -11.91 -7.01
C ALA A 104 -2.37 -12.13 -6.72
N SER A 105 -3.12 -11.02 -6.66
CA SER A 105 -4.55 -11.04 -6.33
C SER A 105 -5.43 -11.66 -7.41
N ASN A 106 -4.91 -11.78 -8.64
CA ASN A 106 -5.58 -12.36 -9.80
C ASN A 106 -4.71 -13.47 -10.41
N TYR A 107 -5.31 -14.61 -10.71
CA TYR A 107 -4.67 -15.77 -11.33
C TYR A 107 -3.94 -15.41 -12.64
N GLY A 108 -4.57 -14.63 -13.53
CA GLY A 108 -3.97 -14.27 -14.82
C GLY A 108 -2.68 -13.41 -14.71
N ALA A 109 -2.45 -12.80 -13.56
CA ALA A 109 -1.24 -12.02 -13.27
C ALA A 109 -0.27 -12.74 -12.31
N SER A 110 -0.56 -14.00 -11.97
CA SER A 110 0.09 -14.70 -10.87
C SER A 110 1.33 -15.50 -11.26
N GLY A 111 1.46 -15.85 -12.54
CA GLY A 111 2.55 -16.70 -13.02
C GLY A 111 2.43 -18.19 -12.64
N PHE A 112 1.36 -18.59 -11.95
CA PHE A 112 1.08 -20.00 -11.67
C PHE A 112 0.52 -20.71 -12.90
N SER A 113 0.89 -21.98 -13.08
CA SER A 113 0.44 -22.82 -14.20
C SER A 113 -1.01 -23.28 -14.05
N THR A 114 -1.49 -23.42 -12.81
CA THR A 114 -2.85 -23.89 -12.52
C THR A 114 -3.55 -22.99 -11.53
N HIS A 115 -4.89 -22.99 -11.58
CA HIS A 115 -5.70 -22.22 -10.67
C HIS A 115 -5.62 -22.77 -9.24
N GLU A 116 -5.49 -24.09 -9.11
CA GLU A 116 -5.35 -24.81 -7.84
C GLU A 116 -4.05 -24.45 -7.12
N ASP A 117 -2.92 -24.42 -7.83
CA ASP A 117 -1.63 -24.02 -7.24
C ASP A 117 -1.68 -22.55 -6.80
N TRP A 118 -2.29 -21.68 -7.60
CA TRP A 118 -2.49 -20.29 -7.22
C TRP A 118 -3.35 -20.17 -5.97
N GLN A 119 -4.50 -20.88 -5.89
CA GLN A 119 -5.38 -20.84 -4.72
C GLN A 119 -4.68 -21.37 -3.47
N SER A 120 -3.89 -22.44 -3.59
CA SER A 120 -3.07 -22.97 -2.50
C SER A 120 -2.03 -21.94 -2.04
N ALA A 121 -1.31 -21.30 -2.97
CA ALA A 121 -0.37 -20.23 -2.64
C ALA A 121 -1.06 -19.02 -2.00
N VAL A 122 -2.25 -18.64 -2.50
CA VAL A 122 -3.08 -17.61 -1.86
C VAL A 122 -3.37 -18.02 -0.43
N ALA A 123 -3.91 -19.22 -0.18
CA ALA A 123 -4.31 -19.66 1.16
C ALA A 123 -3.14 -19.67 2.17
N ASN A 124 -1.93 -19.97 1.69
CA ASN A 124 -0.73 -20.09 2.53
C ASN A 124 0.10 -18.80 2.63
N SER A 125 -0.31 -17.69 1.99
CA SER A 125 0.39 -16.41 2.06
C SER A 125 -0.38 -15.36 2.88
N ASP A 126 0.37 -14.64 3.70
CA ASP A 126 -0.13 -13.47 4.45
C ASP A 126 0.00 -12.15 3.68
N ALA A 127 0.54 -12.20 2.47
CA ALA A 127 0.75 -11.05 1.61
C ALA A 127 0.07 -11.21 0.23
N ARG A 128 -0.57 -10.15 -0.24
CA ARG A 128 -1.24 -10.10 -1.55
C ARG A 128 -0.67 -8.96 -2.36
N LEU A 129 -0.51 -9.16 -3.67
CA LEU A 129 -0.04 -8.11 -4.58
C LEU A 129 -1.10 -7.80 -5.62
N GLN A 130 -1.39 -6.52 -5.84
CA GLN A 130 -2.27 -6.08 -6.91
C GLN A 130 -1.67 -4.89 -7.65
N TRP A 131 -1.74 -4.94 -8.98
CA TRP A 131 -1.42 -3.82 -9.86
C TRP A 131 -2.71 -3.18 -10.35
N ASP A 132 -2.90 -1.91 -10.05
CA ASP A 132 -4.09 -1.12 -10.43
C ASP A 132 -3.70 0.03 -11.37
N PRO A 133 -4.66 0.65 -12.06
CA PRO A 133 -4.36 1.87 -12.81
C PRO A 133 -3.83 2.94 -11.86
N ASP A 134 -2.75 3.62 -12.23
CA ASP A 134 -2.33 4.84 -11.54
C ASP A 134 -3.17 6.02 -12.05
N HIS A 135 -3.16 7.12 -11.30
CA HIS A 135 -3.99 8.29 -11.60
C HIS A 135 -3.19 9.59 -11.46
N ASP A 136 -3.55 10.59 -12.25
CA ASP A 136 -3.07 11.96 -12.07
C ASP A 136 -3.81 12.66 -10.89
N PRO A 137 -3.39 13.88 -10.49
CA PRO A 137 -4.05 14.62 -9.42
C PRO A 137 -5.53 14.98 -9.67
N LEU A 138 -5.99 14.95 -10.93
CA LEU A 138 -7.39 15.18 -11.28
C LEU A 138 -8.21 13.87 -11.27
N GLY A 139 -7.55 12.73 -11.05
CA GLY A 139 -8.19 11.42 -11.02
C GLY A 139 -8.33 10.79 -12.41
N HIS A 140 -7.64 11.29 -13.44
CA HIS A 140 -7.59 10.61 -14.74
C HIS A 140 -6.62 9.43 -14.67
N CYS A 141 -7.03 8.32 -15.29
CA CYS A 141 -6.19 7.16 -15.46
C CYS A 141 -4.97 7.50 -16.33
N VAL A 142 -3.80 6.98 -15.97
CA VAL A 142 -2.56 7.09 -16.76
C VAL A 142 -2.05 5.70 -17.15
N GLU A 143 -1.15 5.61 -18.12
CA GLU A 143 -0.68 4.31 -18.66
C GLU A 143 0.15 3.49 -17.68
N ARG A 144 0.82 4.15 -16.74
CA ARG A 144 1.53 3.48 -15.64
C ARG A 144 0.56 2.87 -14.63
N ARG A 145 1.03 1.84 -13.93
CA ARG A 145 0.29 1.07 -12.94
C ARG A 145 0.87 1.31 -11.55
N ALA A 146 0.00 1.42 -10.56
CA ALA A 146 0.36 1.52 -9.15
C ALA A 146 0.21 0.16 -8.46
N VAL A 147 1.16 -0.17 -7.58
CA VAL A 147 1.06 -1.37 -6.72
C VAL A 147 0.28 -1.06 -5.45
N GLN A 148 -0.50 -2.04 -4.98
CA GLN A 148 -0.94 -2.12 -3.59
C GLN A 148 -0.63 -3.51 -3.03
N LEU A 149 -0.22 -3.55 -1.77
CA LEU A 149 0.11 -4.78 -1.06
C LEU A 149 -0.90 -4.99 0.06
N GLY A 150 -1.55 -6.15 0.06
CA GLY A 150 -2.48 -6.57 1.09
C GLY A 150 -1.75 -7.36 2.16
N LEU A 151 -1.96 -7.01 3.42
CA LEU A 151 -1.40 -7.67 4.59
C LEU A 151 -2.52 -8.32 5.40
N ARG A 152 -2.32 -9.56 5.83
CA ARG A 152 -3.19 -10.27 6.78
C ARG A 152 -2.36 -11.14 7.73
N GLY A 153 -3.03 -11.84 8.64
CA GLY A 153 -2.40 -12.83 9.50
C GLY A 153 -1.22 -12.27 10.28
N GLU A 154 -0.11 -12.99 10.25
CA GLU A 154 1.10 -12.62 10.98
C GLU A 154 1.80 -11.40 10.38
N MET A 155 1.78 -11.27 9.06
CA MET A 155 2.35 -10.11 8.37
C MET A 155 1.67 -8.80 8.81
N LEU A 156 0.34 -8.84 8.97
CA LEU A 156 -0.42 -7.68 9.43
C LEU A 156 -0.16 -7.35 10.91
N ARG A 157 0.04 -8.37 11.75
CA ARG A 157 0.40 -8.16 13.16
C ARG A 157 1.77 -7.52 13.31
N ARG A 158 2.78 -8.07 12.63
CA ARG A 158 4.14 -7.49 12.57
C ARG A 158 4.10 -6.06 12.05
N TYR A 159 3.39 -5.83 10.93
CA TYR A 159 3.11 -4.49 10.41
C TYR A 159 2.56 -3.57 11.49
N GLY A 160 1.45 -3.93 12.11
CA GLY A 160 0.73 -3.05 13.01
C GLY A 160 1.41 -2.78 14.36
N GLN A 161 2.29 -3.66 14.81
CA GLN A 161 2.80 -3.65 16.19
C GLN A 161 4.32 -3.48 16.33
N GLU A 162 5.10 -3.82 15.30
CA GLU A 162 6.57 -3.92 15.43
C GLU A 162 7.35 -2.98 14.49
N VAL A 163 6.78 -2.61 13.34
CA VAL A 163 7.52 -1.93 12.25
C VAL A 163 6.97 -0.57 11.85
N VAL A 164 5.91 -0.10 12.54
CA VAL A 164 5.24 1.19 12.35
C VAL A 164 5.66 2.18 13.41
#